data_AF-A0A8S2RGC7-F1
#
_entry.id   AF-A0A8S2RGC7-F1
#
_cell.length_a   1.000
_cell.length_b   1.000
_cell.length_c   1.000
_cell.angle_alpha   90.00
_cell.angle_beta   90.00
_cell.angle_gamma   90.00
#
_symmetry.space_group_name_H-M   'P 1'
#
loop_
_entity.id
_entity.type
_entity.pdbx_description
1 polymer ?
#
loop_
_entity_poly.entity_id
_entity_poly.type
_entity_poly.pdbx_seq_one_letter_code
_entity_poly.pdbx_strand_id
1 'polypeptide(L)'
;MNNARIWIMPSMNPDGFELSQQGDCGSTGGRNTLNNIDLNRNFPDYLGVPFPSLNRAVETSAIISWLHAVPFVLSANYHGGAFIINIPYD
;
A
#
# COMPACT_ATOMS: atom_id res chain seq x y z
N MET A 1 10.50 -2.46 -27.16
CA MET A 1 9.69 -2.08 -25.98
C MET A 1 8.49 -1.26 -26.46
N ASN A 2 7.45 -1.89 -27.05
CA ASN A 2 6.31 -1.16 -27.63
C ASN A 2 4.93 -1.70 -27.18
N ASN A 3 4.90 -2.64 -26.22
CA ASN A 3 3.68 -3.42 -25.93
C ASN A 3 3.13 -3.21 -24.52
N ALA A 4 3.77 -2.38 -23.70
CA ALA A 4 3.37 -2.15 -22.31
C ALA A 4 3.58 -0.69 -21.90
N ARG A 5 2.66 -0.17 -21.09
CA ARG A 5 2.80 1.09 -20.36
C ARG A 5 3.10 0.77 -18.90
N ILE A 6 4.31 1.09 -18.46
CA ILE A 6 4.79 0.76 -17.12
C ILE A 6 4.65 1.99 -16.22
N TRP A 7 4.11 1.79 -15.03
CA TRP A 7 4.00 2.79 -13.98
C TRP A 7 4.79 2.32 -12.76
N ILE A 8 5.61 3.19 -12.20
CA ILE A 8 6.44 2.89 -11.03
C ILE A 8 6.10 3.90 -9.94
N MET A 9 5.68 3.41 -8.78
CA MET A 9 5.52 4.18 -7.56
C MET A 9 6.60 3.76 -6.58
N PRO A 10 7.65 4.57 -6.37
CA PRO A 10 8.75 4.19 -5.47
C PRO A 10 8.33 4.05 -4.00
N SER A 11 7.39 4.88 -3.55
CA SER A 11 6.85 4.81 -2.18
C SER A 11 5.40 5.27 -2.14
N MET A 12 4.55 4.47 -1.48
CA MET A 12 3.17 4.83 -1.13
C MET A 12 3.08 5.50 0.24
N ASN A 13 4.05 5.27 1.14
CA ASN A 13 4.10 5.83 2.49
C ASN A 13 5.44 6.55 2.73
N PRO A 14 5.68 7.70 2.07
CA PRO A 14 6.91 8.47 2.28
C PRO A 14 7.02 8.99 3.72
N ASP A 15 5.92 9.39 4.35
CA ASP A 15 5.92 9.90 5.73
C ASP A 15 6.39 8.83 6.72
N GLY A 16 5.90 7.60 6.59
CA GLY A 16 6.36 6.46 7.39
C GLY A 16 7.84 6.16 7.15
N PHE A 17 8.30 6.23 5.91
CA PHE A 17 9.71 6.00 5.56
C PHE A 17 10.65 7.00 6.25
N GLU A 18 10.31 8.29 6.32
CA GLU A 18 11.12 9.30 7.03
C GLU A 18 11.19 9.06 8.55
N LEU A 19 10.22 8.33 9.11
CA LEU A 19 10.20 7.93 10.53
C LEU A 19 10.88 6.58 10.77
N SER A 20 11.20 5.82 9.73
CA SER A 20 11.89 4.53 9.84
C SER A 20 13.38 4.72 10.12
N GLN A 21 13.94 3.78 10.87
CA GLN A 21 15.37 3.78 11.19
C GLN A 21 16.11 2.77 10.32
N GLN A 22 17.15 3.21 9.60
CA GLN A 22 18.01 2.30 8.85
C GLN A 22 18.68 1.30 9.80
N GLY A 23 18.67 0.02 9.40
CA GLY A 23 19.21 -1.09 10.20
C GLY A 23 18.21 -1.72 11.15
N ASP A 24 17.00 -1.16 11.27
CA ASP A 24 15.90 -1.82 11.95
C ASP A 24 15.30 -2.92 11.06
N CYS A 25 15.40 -4.17 11.50
CA CYS A 25 14.96 -5.33 10.74
C CYS A 25 13.61 -5.90 11.21
N GLY A 26 13.01 -5.39 12.28
CA GLY A 26 11.88 -6.07 12.91
C GLY A 26 10.90 -5.21 13.68
N SER A 27 11.20 -3.93 13.96
CA SER A 27 10.21 -3.05 14.57
C SER A 27 9.17 -2.58 13.56
N THR A 28 8.10 -1.98 14.07
CA THR A 28 7.04 -1.35 13.27
C THR A 28 7.25 0.16 13.10
N GLY A 29 8.44 0.68 13.44
CA GLY A 29 8.80 2.09 13.29
C GLY A 29 8.67 2.56 11.84
N GLY A 30 7.76 3.51 11.59
CA GLY A 30 7.49 4.02 10.25
C GLY A 30 6.64 3.10 9.34
N ARG A 31 6.13 1.97 9.87
CA ARG A 31 5.22 1.08 9.10
C ARG A 31 3.92 1.78 8.73
N ASN A 32 3.31 2.45 9.70
CA ASN A 32 2.02 3.11 9.55
C ASN A 32 2.19 4.52 8.97
N THR A 33 1.09 5.16 8.56
CA THR A 33 1.09 6.59 8.24
C THR A 33 1.36 7.44 9.48
N LEU A 34 1.55 8.75 9.30
CA LEU A 34 1.70 9.70 10.40
C LEU A 34 0.51 9.67 11.39
N ASN A 35 -0.68 9.32 10.91
CA ASN A 35 -1.89 9.15 11.73
C ASN A 35 -2.01 7.74 12.34
N ASN A 36 -0.93 6.97 12.34
CA ASN A 36 -0.85 5.61 12.85
C ASN A 36 -1.84 4.63 12.19
N ILE A 37 -2.08 4.79 10.88
CA ILE A 37 -2.95 3.90 10.08
C ILE A 37 -2.08 2.91 9.30
N ASP A 38 -2.39 1.61 9.39
CA ASP A 38 -1.79 0.60 8.52
C ASP A 38 -2.47 0.62 7.14
N LEU A 39 -1.74 1.11 6.13
CA LEU A 39 -2.26 1.24 4.76
C LEU A 39 -2.68 -0.11 4.15
N ASN A 40 -2.01 -1.21 4.50
CA ASN A 40 -2.35 -2.56 4.01
C ASN A 40 -3.54 -3.19 4.76
N ARG A 41 -4.18 -2.43 5.64
CA ARG A 41 -5.45 -2.76 6.32
C ARG A 41 -6.52 -1.69 6.10
N ASN A 42 -6.27 -0.71 5.23
CA ASN A 42 -7.12 0.47 5.06
C ASN A 42 -7.91 0.47 3.73
N PHE A 43 -7.69 -0.53 2.87
CA PHE A 43 -8.50 -0.75 1.67
C PHE A 43 -9.88 -1.36 2.02
N PRO A 44 -10.92 -1.12 1.20
CA PRO A 44 -12.20 -1.81 1.35
C PRO A 44 -12.00 -3.32 1.26
N ASP A 45 -12.51 -4.02 2.26
CA ASP A 45 -12.51 -5.48 2.33
C ASP A 45 -13.92 -6.01 2.03
N TYR A 46 -14.00 -7.17 1.36
CA TYR A 46 -15.24 -7.85 1.05
C TYR A 46 -15.86 -8.56 2.26
N LEU A 47 -15.06 -8.86 3.30
CA LEU A 47 -15.52 -9.43 4.59
C LEU A 47 -15.61 -8.40 5.72
N GLY A 48 -15.00 -7.23 5.52
CA GLY A 48 -14.76 -6.25 6.56
C GLY A 48 -15.86 -5.20 6.76
N VAL A 49 -15.47 -4.11 7.42
CA VAL A 49 -16.37 -3.01 7.74
C VAL A 49 -16.79 -2.29 6.46
N PRO A 50 -18.09 -2.17 6.14
CA PRO A 50 -18.53 -1.56 4.90
C PRO A 50 -18.18 -0.08 4.82
N PHE A 51 -17.95 0.39 3.60
CA PHE A 51 -17.84 1.81 3.29
C PHE A 51 -19.09 2.56 3.80
N PRO A 52 -18.98 3.74 4.45
CA PRO A 52 -17.80 4.60 4.62
C PRO A 52 -17.12 4.54 6.00
N SER A 53 -17.37 3.51 6.81
CA SER A 53 -17.00 3.50 8.24
C SER A 53 -15.49 3.48 8.56
N LEU A 54 -14.63 3.21 7.57
CA LEU A 54 -13.17 3.26 7.71
C LEU A 54 -12.65 4.70 7.68
N ASN A 55 -11.88 5.10 8.71
CA ASN A 55 -11.03 6.29 8.65
C ASN A 55 -9.95 6.08 7.58
N ARG A 56 -10.18 6.63 6.38
CA ARG A 56 -9.34 6.35 5.22
C ARG A 56 -8.18 7.32 5.13
N ALA A 57 -6.98 6.78 5.03
CA ALA A 57 -5.78 7.55 4.79
C ALA A 57 -5.82 8.21 3.40
N VAL A 58 -5.13 9.33 3.25
CA VAL A 58 -5.09 10.08 1.98
C VAL A 58 -4.39 9.27 0.90
N GLU A 59 -3.38 8.49 1.28
CA GLU A 59 -2.60 7.58 0.44
C GLU A 59 -3.49 6.47 -0.12
N THR A 60 -4.28 5.81 0.73
CA THR A 60 -5.26 4.80 0.31
C THR A 60 -6.26 5.38 -0.69
N SER A 61 -6.79 6.58 -0.41
CA SER A 61 -7.77 7.24 -1.27
C SER A 61 -7.17 7.61 -2.63
N ALA A 62 -5.92 8.07 -2.65
CA ALA A 62 -5.19 8.38 -3.87
C ALA A 62 -4.94 7.13 -4.73
N ILE A 63 -4.56 6.00 -4.11
CA ILE A 63 -4.38 4.73 -4.84
C ILE A 63 -5.70 4.22 -5.41
N ILE A 64 -6.79 4.23 -4.63
CA ILE A 64 -8.11 3.82 -5.13
C ILE A 64 -8.49 4.67 -6.35
N SER A 65 -8.35 6.00 -6.24
CA SER A 65 -8.63 6.91 -7.36
C SER A 65 -7.76 6.60 -8.59
N TRP A 66 -6.47 6.33 -8.38
CA TRP A 66 -5.55 6.01 -9.47
C TRP A 66 -5.87 4.67 -10.14
N LEU A 67 -6.21 3.64 -9.36
CA LEU A 67 -6.65 2.33 -9.85
C LEU A 67 -7.93 2.42 -10.68
N HIS A 68 -8.84 3.36 -10.37
CA HIS A 68 -10.02 3.63 -11.19
C HIS A 68 -9.72 4.44 -12.46
N ALA A 69 -8.67 5.27 -12.44
CA ALA A 69 -8.33 6.17 -13.55
C ALA A 69 -7.57 5.48 -14.70
N VAL A 70 -6.90 4.36 -14.43
CA VAL A 70 -6.06 3.65 -15.40
C VAL A 70 -6.45 2.17 -15.44
N PRO A 71 -6.62 1.56 -16.63
CA PRO A 71 -6.94 0.14 -16.75
C PRO A 71 -5.70 -0.73 -16.50
N PHE A 72 -5.26 -0.83 -15.25
CA PHE A 72 -4.17 -1.72 -14.87
C PHE A 72 -4.57 -3.18 -15.11
N VAL A 73 -3.69 -3.93 -15.79
CA VAL A 73 -3.90 -5.35 -16.10
C VAL A 73 -3.11 -6.26 -15.15
N LEU A 74 -1.94 -5.80 -14.71
CA LEU A 74 -1.07 -6.51 -13.79
C LEU A 74 -0.47 -5.50 -12.81
N SER A 75 -0.41 -5.88 -11.53
CA SER A 75 0.22 -5.08 -10.47
C SER A 75 1.01 -5.98 -9.53
N ALA A 76 1.96 -5.36 -8.83
CA ALA A 76 2.67 -5.94 -7.70
C ALA A 76 2.99 -4.81 -6.73
N ASN A 77 2.86 -5.08 -5.42
CA ASN A 77 3.37 -4.22 -4.37
C ASN A 77 4.51 -4.97 -3.63
N TYR A 78 5.42 -4.22 -3.01
CA TYR A 78 6.62 -4.78 -2.40
C TYR A 78 6.61 -4.54 -0.90
N HIS A 79 6.93 -5.59 -0.14
CA HIS A 79 7.05 -5.57 1.32
C HIS A 79 8.36 -6.21 1.77
N GLY A 80 8.88 -5.75 2.91
CA GLY A 80 9.97 -6.39 3.64
C GLY A 80 9.45 -7.23 4.82
N GLY A 81 10.32 -8.06 5.39
CA GLY A 81 10.04 -8.89 6.58
C GLY A 81 9.99 -10.40 6.32
N ALA A 82 9.83 -10.82 5.07
CA ALA A 82 9.91 -12.22 4.64
C ALA A 82 10.40 -12.33 3.18
N PHE A 83 10.91 -13.50 2.80
CA PHE A 83 11.31 -13.81 1.43
C PHE A 83 10.31 -14.78 0.78
N ILE A 84 9.17 -14.25 0.34
CA ILE A 84 8.05 -14.99 -0.24
C ILE A 84 7.35 -14.16 -1.33
N ILE A 85 6.55 -14.83 -2.17
CA ILE A 85 5.57 -14.18 -3.06
C ILE A 85 4.18 -14.51 -2.50
N ASN A 86 3.44 -13.49 -2.10
CA ASN A 86 2.04 -13.65 -1.69
C ASN A 86 1.12 -13.37 -2.89
N ILE A 87 0.12 -14.22 -3.10
CA ILE A 87 -0.89 -14.08 -4.17
C ILE A 87 -2.30 -14.15 -3.55
N PRO A 88 -3.32 -13.57 -4.20
CA PRO A 88 -4.68 -13.56 -3.64
C PRO A 88 -5.27 -14.96 -3.37
N TYR A 89 -6.19 -15.10 -2.41
CA TYR A 89 -6.67 -14.05 -1.48
C TYR A 89 -5.76 -13.93 -0.25
N ASP A 90 -5.75 -12.74 0.37
CA ASP A 90 -5.07 -12.46 1.64
C ASP A 90 -6.06 -12.54 2.82
#